data_AF-A0A2E1IRJ5-F1
#
_entry.id   AF-A0A2E1IRJ5-F1
#
_cell.length_a   1.000
_cell.length_b   1.000
_cell.length_c   1.000
_cell.angle_alpha   90.00
_cell.angle_beta   90.00
_cell.angle_gamma   90.00
#
_symmetry.space_group_name_H-M   'P 1'
#
loop_
_entity.id
_entity.type
_entity.pdbx_description
1 polymer ?
#
loop_
_entity_poly.entity_id
_entity_poly.type
_entity_poly.pdbx_seq_one_letter_code
_entity_poly.pdbx_strand_id
1 'polypeptide(L)'
;MTPWPLMFLTLFGGFLVLPLAAAESMPPGTMPPETARKVAKLELARSIRAFAAGSLANSTCLVRTGQLSQAQANQATAIALREMGITSEVLTNPQVRKAAELLGPKLDATCSLDALDRDQARQLVSDEL
;
A
#
# COMPACT_ATOMS: atom_id res chain seq x y z
N MET A 1 11.21 -65.59 -0.65
CA MET A 1 11.52 -66.25 0.64
C MET A 1 12.68 -65.48 1.27
N THR A 2 12.46 -64.90 2.45
CA THR A 2 13.44 -64.13 3.22
C THR A 2 14.62 -65.00 3.67
N PRO A 3 15.79 -64.40 3.94
CA PRO A 3 16.10 -64.13 5.34
C PRO A 3 16.82 -62.80 5.55
N TRP A 4 16.43 -62.07 6.59
CA TRP A 4 17.29 -61.04 7.19
C TRP A 4 17.50 -61.41 8.65
N PRO A 5 18.75 -61.48 9.12
CA PRO A 5 19.04 -61.52 10.53
C PRO A 5 19.62 -60.17 11.02
N LEU A 6 19.29 -59.89 12.28
CA LEU A 6 20.07 -59.15 13.28
C LEU A 6 20.17 -57.62 13.10
N MET A 7 19.49 -56.85 13.97
CA MET A 7 20.05 -56.32 15.22
C MET A 7 21.37 -55.57 14.99
N PHE A 8 21.36 -54.24 15.14
CA PHE A 8 22.32 -53.59 16.04
C PHE A 8 21.76 -52.27 16.57
N LEU A 9 21.76 -52.21 17.90
CA LEU A 9 21.46 -51.07 18.74
C LEU A 9 22.44 -49.92 18.48
N THR A 10 21.86 -48.72 18.36
CA THR A 10 22.31 -47.43 18.93
C THR A 10 23.78 -47.24 19.31
N LEU A 11 24.40 -46.21 18.72
CA LEU A 11 25.39 -45.40 19.42
C LEU A 11 25.20 -43.92 19.06
N PHE A 12 25.08 -43.12 20.12
CA PHE A 12 24.90 -41.67 20.16
C PHE A 12 25.91 -40.93 19.28
N GLY A 13 25.40 -40.00 18.47
CA GLY A 13 26.19 -38.98 17.78
C GLY A 13 25.31 -37.76 17.56
N GLY A 14 25.24 -36.92 18.57
CA GLY A 14 24.46 -35.68 18.53
C GLY A 14 24.94 -34.77 17.40
N PHE A 15 24.06 -34.52 16.44
CA PHE A 15 24.05 -33.26 15.70
C PHE A 15 22.74 -32.58 16.06
N LEU A 16 22.86 -31.54 16.88
CA LEU A 16 21.84 -30.53 17.10
C LEU A 16 21.46 -29.95 15.73
N VAL A 17 20.38 -30.45 15.15
CA VAL A 17 19.65 -29.72 14.12
C VAL A 17 19.04 -28.54 14.86
N LEU A 18 19.70 -27.38 14.81
CA LEU A 18 19.06 -26.11 15.12
C LEU A 18 17.80 -26.05 14.23
N PRO A 19 16.59 -25.98 14.80
CA PRO A 19 15.47 -25.58 13.99
C PRO A 19 15.79 -24.14 13.60
N LEU A 20 16.06 -23.94 12.31
CA LEU A 20 15.91 -22.65 11.67
C LEU A 20 14.46 -22.28 11.96
N ALA A 21 14.25 -21.54 13.05
CA ALA A 21 12.96 -21.06 13.44
C ALA A 21 12.43 -20.37 12.20
N ALA A 22 11.39 -20.98 11.63
CA ALA A 22 10.55 -20.36 10.66
C ALA A 22 10.34 -18.93 11.16
N ALA A 23 10.57 -17.96 10.29
CA ALA A 23 9.86 -16.70 10.37
C ALA A 23 8.38 -17.02 10.13
N GLU A 24 7.78 -17.77 11.07
CA GLU A 24 6.36 -17.94 11.21
C GLU A 24 5.84 -16.54 11.42
N SER A 25 5.07 -16.10 10.44
CA SER A 25 4.09 -15.03 10.53
C SER A 25 3.67 -14.81 11.98
N MET A 26 4.22 -13.76 12.58
CA MET A 26 3.86 -13.31 13.92
C MET A 26 2.33 -13.21 14.00
N PRO A 27 1.68 -13.88 14.97
CA PRO A 27 0.24 -13.82 15.10
C PRO A 27 -0.22 -12.36 15.30
N PRO A 28 -1.38 -11.96 14.76
CA PRO A 28 -1.89 -10.60 14.92
C PRO A 28 -2.06 -10.32 16.43
N GLY A 29 -1.15 -9.51 16.98
CA GLY A 29 -1.09 -9.20 18.42
C GLY A 29 0.32 -9.13 19.03
N THR A 30 1.38 -9.53 18.33
CA THR A 30 2.75 -9.61 18.92
C THR A 30 3.70 -8.47 18.54
N MET A 31 3.22 -7.41 17.88
CA MET A 31 4.07 -6.26 17.55
C MET A 31 4.26 -5.38 18.81
N PRO A 32 5.51 -5.03 19.20
CA PRO A 32 5.73 -4.10 20.30
C PRO A 32 4.97 -2.77 20.07
N PRO A 33 4.41 -2.15 21.12
CA PRO A 33 3.52 -0.99 20.98
C PRO A 33 4.19 0.19 20.28
N GLU A 34 5.50 0.36 20.43
CA GLU A 34 6.26 1.37 19.70
C GLU A 34 6.32 1.11 18.20
N THR A 35 6.57 -0.14 17.80
CA THR A 35 6.60 -0.55 16.39
C THR A 35 5.22 -0.40 15.77
N ALA A 36 4.17 -0.82 16.48
CA ALA A 36 2.78 -0.66 16.02
C ALA A 36 2.43 0.82 15.77
N ARG A 37 2.87 1.72 16.67
CA ARG A 37 2.68 3.17 16.51
C ARG A 37 3.44 3.72 15.30
N LYS A 38 4.67 3.26 15.04
CA LYS A 38 5.45 3.66 13.86
C LYS A 38 4.76 3.22 12.57
N VAL A 39 4.30 1.97 12.50
CA VAL A 39 3.56 1.44 11.35
C VAL A 39 2.27 2.24 11.13
N ALA A 40 1.49 2.50 12.18
CA ALA A 40 0.26 3.28 12.07
C ALA A 40 0.50 4.70 11.51
N LYS A 41 1.59 5.36 11.90
CA LYS A 41 1.98 6.66 11.33
C LYS A 41 2.32 6.58 9.85
N LEU A 42 3.02 5.52 9.44
CA LEU A 42 3.38 5.31 8.03
C LEU A 42 2.13 5.03 7.19
N GLU A 43 1.23 4.18 7.66
CA GLU A 43 -0.04 3.89 6.98
C GLU A 43 -0.93 5.13 6.89
N LEU A 44 -0.95 5.98 7.92
CA LEU A 44 -1.63 7.27 7.85
C LEU A 44 -1.01 8.19 6.78
N ALA A 45 0.31 8.32 6.76
CA ALA A 45 1.00 9.15 5.76
C ALA A 45 0.77 8.63 4.32
N ARG A 46 0.78 7.31 4.15
CA ARG A 46 0.44 6.62 2.89
C ARG A 46 -1.00 6.94 2.47
N SER A 47 -1.95 6.84 3.40
CA SER A 47 -3.37 7.12 3.15
C SER A 47 -3.61 8.59 2.75
N ILE A 48 -2.93 9.53 3.42
CA ILE A 48 -2.98 10.97 3.08
C ILE A 48 -2.45 11.20 1.66
N ARG A 49 -1.30 10.61 1.31
CA ARG A 49 -0.73 10.73 -0.04
C ARG A 49 -1.62 10.10 -1.10
N ALA A 50 -2.20 8.93 -0.82
CA ALA A 50 -3.14 8.26 -1.72
C ALA A 50 -4.36 9.14 -2.00
N PHE A 51 -4.97 9.70 -0.94
CA PHE A 51 -6.12 10.57 -1.06
C PHE A 51 -5.79 11.83 -1.88
N ALA A 52 -4.66 12.47 -1.59
CA ALA A 52 -4.21 13.66 -2.31
C ALA A 52 -3.91 13.37 -3.79
N ALA A 53 -3.25 12.24 -4.09
CA ALA A 53 -2.95 11.83 -5.45
C ALA A 53 -4.23 11.54 -6.24
N GLY A 54 -5.19 10.81 -5.64
CA GLY A 54 -6.50 10.54 -6.24
C GLY A 54 -7.27 11.82 -6.53
N SER A 55 -7.31 12.75 -5.56
CA SER A 55 -7.99 14.04 -5.71
C SER A 55 -7.39 14.88 -6.83
N LEU A 56 -6.05 14.90 -6.94
CA LEU A 56 -5.33 15.61 -8.00
C LEU A 56 -5.58 14.97 -9.38
N ALA A 57 -5.53 13.64 -9.47
CA ALA A 57 -5.78 12.91 -10.71
C ALA A 57 -7.21 13.13 -11.22
N ASN A 58 -8.21 13.00 -10.33
CA ASN A 58 -9.61 13.29 -10.64
C ASN A 58 -9.79 14.72 -11.14
N SER A 59 -9.26 15.70 -10.41
CA SER A 59 -9.38 17.13 -10.77
C SER A 59 -8.72 17.43 -12.12
N THR A 60 -7.55 16.82 -12.40
CA THR A 60 -6.86 16.94 -13.70
C THR A 60 -7.69 16.34 -14.84
N CYS A 61 -8.33 15.19 -14.60
CA CYS A 61 -9.23 14.57 -15.57
C CYS A 61 -10.44 15.49 -15.87
N LEU A 62 -11.06 16.07 -14.85
CA LEU A 62 -12.21 16.98 -15.00
C LEU A 62 -11.86 18.24 -15.79
N VAL A 63 -10.65 18.77 -15.62
CA VAL A 63 -10.14 19.88 -16.45
C VAL A 63 -9.97 19.44 -17.90
N ARG A 64 -9.32 18.30 -18.11
CA ARG A 64 -9.07 17.76 -19.47
C ARG A 64 -10.36 17.46 -20.23
N THR A 65 -11.40 16.99 -19.55
CA THR A 65 -12.72 16.71 -20.15
C THR A 65 -13.61 17.97 -20.26
N GLY A 66 -13.12 19.13 -19.83
CA GLY A 66 -13.85 20.40 -19.93
C GLY A 66 -14.98 20.55 -18.91
N GLN A 67 -15.10 19.67 -17.93
CA GLN A 67 -16.13 19.75 -16.89
C GLN A 67 -15.80 20.85 -15.87
N LEU A 68 -14.52 21.12 -15.62
CA LEU A 68 -14.06 22.20 -14.74
C LEU A 68 -13.01 23.07 -15.44
N SER A 69 -12.99 24.35 -15.09
CA SER A 69 -11.80 25.18 -15.33
C SER A 69 -10.68 24.81 -14.36
N GLN A 70 -9.43 25.15 -14.70
CA GLN A 70 -8.29 24.91 -13.80
C GLN A 70 -8.46 25.57 -12.43
N ALA A 71 -9.04 26.77 -12.39
CA ALA A 71 -9.28 27.47 -11.13
C ALA A 71 -10.31 26.75 -10.24
N GLN A 72 -11.41 26.27 -10.83
CA GLN A 72 -12.42 25.49 -10.12
C GLN A 72 -11.86 24.15 -9.62
N ALA A 73 -11.07 23.46 -10.45
CA ALA A 73 -10.42 22.22 -10.07
C ALA A 73 -9.47 22.42 -8.87
N ASN A 74 -8.59 23.43 -8.93
CA ASN A 74 -7.69 23.75 -7.82
C ASN A 74 -8.46 24.06 -6.52
N GLN A 75 -9.55 24.81 -6.62
CA GLN A 75 -10.39 25.14 -5.46
C GLN A 75 -11.10 23.91 -4.90
N ALA A 76 -11.69 23.06 -5.75
CA ALA A 76 -12.36 21.84 -5.35
C ALA A 76 -11.39 20.86 -4.67
N THR A 77 -10.20 20.63 -5.24
CA THR A 77 -9.16 19.79 -4.62
C THR A 77 -8.77 20.34 -3.25
N ALA A 78 -8.56 21.65 -3.12
CA ALA A 78 -8.18 22.26 -1.85
C ALA A 78 -9.27 22.13 -0.77
N ILE A 79 -10.55 22.20 -1.15
CA ILE A 79 -11.68 21.98 -0.24
C ILE A 79 -11.70 20.51 0.21
N ALA A 80 -11.64 19.56 -0.72
CA ALA A 80 -11.65 18.13 -0.41
C ALA A 80 -10.51 17.72 0.54
N LEU A 81 -9.30 18.26 0.33
CA LEU A 81 -8.17 18.04 1.23
C LEU A 81 -8.46 18.60 2.63
N ARG A 82 -8.99 19.83 2.72
CA ARG A 82 -9.28 20.48 3.99
C ARG A 82 -10.36 19.75 4.79
N GLU A 83 -11.39 19.22 4.13
CA GLU A 83 -12.43 18.40 4.78
C GLU A 83 -11.86 17.13 5.42
N MET A 84 -10.76 16.60 4.87
CA MET A 84 -10.02 15.48 5.43
C MET A 84 -8.93 15.90 6.44
N GLY A 85 -8.84 17.19 6.79
CA GLY A 85 -7.80 17.73 7.67
C GLY A 85 -6.40 17.74 7.04
N ILE A 86 -6.31 17.66 5.71
CA ILE A 86 -5.06 17.65 4.95
C ILE A 86 -4.84 19.04 4.36
N THR A 87 -3.63 19.58 4.48
CA THR A 87 -3.30 20.88 3.91
C THR A 87 -2.92 20.75 2.43
N SER A 88 -3.20 21.77 1.61
CA SER A 88 -2.99 21.71 0.16
C SER A 88 -1.52 21.59 -0.25
N GLU A 89 -0.58 21.93 0.64
CA GLU A 89 0.86 21.80 0.41
C GLU A 89 1.27 20.35 0.11
N VAL A 90 0.48 19.36 0.56
CA VAL A 90 0.70 17.95 0.24
C VAL A 90 0.76 17.70 -1.28
N LEU A 91 0.07 18.51 -2.09
CA LEU A 91 0.06 18.42 -3.55
C LEU A 91 1.39 18.81 -4.18
N THR A 92 2.25 19.53 -3.46
CA THR A 92 3.61 19.87 -3.90
C THR A 92 4.59 18.71 -3.70
N ASN A 93 4.20 17.67 -2.96
CA ASN A 93 5.02 16.49 -2.75
C ASN A 93 5.24 15.74 -4.09
N PRO A 94 6.50 15.50 -4.51
CA PRO A 94 6.79 14.81 -5.77
C PRO A 94 6.14 13.42 -5.89
N GLN A 95 6.04 12.68 -4.78
CA GLN A 95 5.43 11.35 -4.75
C GLN A 95 3.92 11.41 -4.99
N VAL A 96 3.26 12.44 -4.46
CA VAL A 96 1.82 12.66 -4.70
C VAL A 96 1.56 12.99 -6.16
N ARG A 97 2.39 13.84 -6.76
CA ARG A 97 2.27 14.19 -8.18
C ARG A 97 2.52 12.99 -9.08
N LYS A 98 3.57 12.22 -8.79
CA LYS A 98 3.91 11.00 -9.53
C LYS A 98 2.78 9.96 -9.46
N ALA A 99 2.26 9.71 -8.27
CA ALA A 99 1.12 8.82 -8.08
C ALA A 99 -0.13 9.31 -8.83
N ALA A 100 -0.41 10.62 -8.82
CA ALA A 100 -1.54 11.18 -9.57
C ALA A 100 -1.40 10.97 -11.08
N GLU A 101 -0.19 11.13 -11.64
CA GLU A 101 0.10 10.85 -13.05
C GLU A 101 -0.16 9.38 -13.41
N LEU A 102 0.22 8.45 -12.54
CA LEU A 102 -0.02 7.01 -12.74
C LEU A 102 -1.50 6.62 -12.62
N LEU A 103 -2.26 7.33 -11.79
CA LEU A 103 -3.71 7.16 -11.67
C LEU A 103 -4.45 7.71 -12.89
N GLY A 104 -3.92 8.74 -13.56
CA GLY A 104 -4.58 9.42 -14.69
C GLY A 104 -5.12 8.47 -15.79
N PRO A 105 -4.33 7.52 -16.31
CA PRO A 105 -4.79 6.53 -17.29
C PRO A 105 -5.77 5.49 -16.76
N LYS A 106 -5.93 5.38 -15.44
CA LYS A 106 -6.86 4.43 -14.78
C LYS A 106 -8.23 5.03 -14.51
N LEU A 107 -8.36 6.36 -14.65
CA LEU A 107 -9.63 7.04 -14.52
C LEU A 107 -10.52 6.75 -15.74
N ASP A 108 -11.80 6.49 -15.49
CA ASP A 108 -12.81 6.27 -16.53
C ASP A 108 -13.31 7.59 -17.14
N ALA A 109 -14.32 7.49 -18.02
CA ALA A 109 -14.91 8.65 -18.68
C ALA A 109 -15.61 9.63 -17.72
N THR A 110 -15.96 9.18 -16.51
CA THR A 110 -16.53 10.01 -15.44
C THR A 110 -15.47 10.56 -14.50
N CYS A 111 -14.18 10.34 -14.81
CA CYS A 111 -13.05 10.68 -13.97
C CYS A 111 -13.07 9.95 -12.61
N SER A 112 -13.65 8.75 -12.56
CA SER A 112 -13.65 7.88 -11.39
C SER A 112 -12.64 6.74 -11.53
N LEU A 113 -12.24 6.15 -10.41
CA LEU A 113 -11.40 4.94 -10.36
C LEU A 113 -12.24 3.66 -10.29
N ASP A 114 -13.54 3.71 -10.63
CA ASP A 114 -14.46 2.57 -10.51
C ASP A 114 -14.05 1.36 -11.38
N ALA A 115 -13.31 1.61 -12.46
CA ALA A 115 -12.75 0.57 -13.33
C ALA A 115 -11.45 -0.07 -12.78
N LEU A 116 -10.87 0.47 -11.70
CA LEU A 116 -9.65 -0.05 -11.10
C LEU A 116 -9.99 -1.19 -10.14
N ASP A 117 -9.55 -2.41 -10.46
CA ASP A 117 -9.74 -3.54 -9.54
C ASP A 117 -8.87 -3.41 -8.27
N ARG A 118 -9.26 -4.15 -7.22
CA ARG A 118 -8.63 -4.07 -5.90
C ARG A 118 -7.14 -4.46 -5.94
N ASP A 119 -6.75 -5.41 -6.77
CA ASP A 119 -5.38 -5.90 -6.83
C ASP A 119 -4.48 -4.89 -7.57
N GLN A 120 -4.99 -4.30 -8.66
CA GLN A 120 -4.34 -3.17 -9.33
C GLN A 120 -4.20 -1.95 -8.41
N ALA A 121 -5.24 -1.64 -7.62
CA ALA A 121 -5.16 -0.56 -6.63
C ALA A 121 -4.10 -0.83 -5.56
N ARG A 122 -4.00 -2.06 -5.06
CA ARG A 122 -2.96 -2.47 -4.09
C ARG A 122 -1.56 -2.39 -4.68
N GLN A 123 -1.40 -2.81 -5.93
CA GLN A 123 -0.12 -2.73 -6.63
C GLN A 123 0.36 -1.28 -6.74
N LEU A 124 -0.52 -0.36 -7.16
CA LEU A 124 -0.22 1.07 -7.25
C LEU A 124 0.17 1.68 -5.90
N VAL A 125 -0.48 1.26 -4.81
CA VAL A 125 -0.10 1.70 -3.46
C VAL A 125 1.26 1.15 -3.07
N SER A 126 1.56 -0.12 -3.39
CA SER A 126 2.83 -0.75 -3.05
C SER A 126 4.02 -0.15 -3.81
N ASP A 127 3.82 0.23 -5.07
CA ASP A 127 4.91 0.66 -5.95
C ASP A 127 5.36 2.10 -5.67
N GLU A 128 4.50 2.95 -5.09
CA GLU A 128 4.76 4.41 -5.05
C GLU A 128 4.40 5.11 -3.72
N LEU A 129 3.70 4.44 -2.79
CA LEU A 129 3.26 5.06 -1.54
C LEU A 129 3.86 4.43 -0.29
#